data_AF-A0A935T279-F1
#
_entry.id   AF-A0A935T279-F1
#
_cell.length_a   1.000
_cell.length_b   1.000
_cell.length_c   1.000
_cell.angle_alpha   90.00
_cell.angle_beta   90.00
_cell.angle_gamma   90.00
#
_symmetry.space_group_name_H-M   'P 1'
#
loop_
_entity.id
_entity.type
_entity.pdbx_description
1 polymer ?
#
loop_
_entity_poly.entity_id
_entity_poly.type
_entity_poly.pdbx_seq_one_letter_code
_entity_poly.pdbx_strand_id
1 'polypeptide(L)'
;MSCRNRTCKRSLTLLAPLAVGLLAAGLAQAAGGEHKSQAEVLRETGWQAFNLVVIVALLIHFGRKPVADYFASRRQGIQTQLSQAADLLAQAEHRNSELQRKLVDLSAELDSIREASNRRAEEEALRILAEARATADRIRRDAQAAVDQELRRAQSKLREEAADLALELASRKLQSGVNDADRDRLMDEFITRVEPGSVGGVVR
;
A
#
# COMPACT_ATOMS: atom_id res chain seq x y z
N MET A 1 7.72 3.72 -56.05
CA MET A 1 7.13 3.86 -57.41
C MET A 1 7.30 5.29 -57.94
N SER A 2 8.28 5.47 -58.84
CA SER A 2 8.26 6.21 -60.12
C SER A 2 7.54 7.58 -60.32
N CYS A 3 7.40 8.47 -59.32
CA CYS A 3 6.77 9.79 -59.58
C CYS A 3 7.69 11.02 -59.65
N ARG A 4 9.00 10.93 -59.33
CA ARG A 4 9.86 12.13 -59.18
C ARG A 4 10.86 12.39 -60.31
N ASN A 5 10.82 11.62 -61.40
CA ASN A 5 11.74 11.82 -62.54
C ASN A 5 11.20 12.81 -63.60
N ARG A 6 9.86 12.94 -63.72
CA ARG A 6 9.24 13.86 -64.70
C ARG A 6 9.23 15.32 -64.26
N THR A 7 8.97 15.61 -62.98
CA THR A 7 8.92 17.00 -62.46
C THR A 7 10.27 17.69 -62.52
N CYS A 8 11.36 16.96 -62.29
CA CYS A 8 12.69 17.52 -62.29
C CYS A 8 13.40 17.41 -63.66
N LYS A 9 12.76 16.76 -64.65
CA LYS A 9 13.02 17.01 -66.09
C LYS A 9 12.21 18.21 -66.60
N ARG A 10 10.94 18.36 -66.17
CA ARG A 10 10.06 19.48 -66.53
C ARG A 10 10.54 20.83 -65.98
N SER A 11 11.06 20.87 -64.75
CA SER A 11 11.66 22.08 -64.19
C SER A 11 12.96 22.46 -64.90
N LEU A 12 13.73 21.44 -65.34
CA LEU A 12 14.97 21.65 -66.12
C LEU A 12 14.68 22.15 -67.53
N THR A 13 13.61 21.67 -68.17
CA THR A 13 13.17 22.17 -69.49
C THR A 13 12.52 23.54 -69.43
N LEU A 14 11.97 23.97 -68.28
CA LEU A 14 11.38 25.30 -68.09
C LEU A 14 12.40 26.36 -67.64
N LEU A 15 13.46 25.96 -66.91
CA LEU A 15 14.57 26.85 -66.55
C LEU A 15 15.55 27.09 -67.71
N ALA A 16 15.68 26.14 -68.64
CA ALA A 16 16.54 26.29 -69.82
C ALA A 16 16.20 27.51 -70.70
N PRO A 17 14.94 27.77 -71.12
CA PRO A 17 14.62 28.95 -71.91
C PRO A 17 14.74 30.26 -71.10
N LEU A 18 14.54 30.21 -69.79
CA LEU A 18 14.63 31.37 -68.90
C LEU A 18 16.10 31.76 -68.63
N ALA A 19 16.99 30.77 -68.50
CA ALA A 19 18.44 30.98 -68.43
C ALA A 19 19.02 31.46 -69.78
N VAL A 20 18.50 30.95 -70.91
CA VAL A 20 18.85 31.44 -72.25
C VAL A 20 18.36 32.88 -72.46
N GLY A 21 17.16 33.22 -71.96
CA GLY A 21 16.64 34.59 -71.97
C GLY A 21 17.45 35.57 -71.11
N LEU A 22 17.95 35.13 -69.95
CA LEU A 22 18.81 35.94 -69.08
C LEU A 22 20.21 36.16 -69.68
N LEU A 23 20.75 35.17 -70.42
CA LEU A 23 21.98 35.32 -71.20
C LEU A 23 21.81 36.29 -72.38
N ALA A 24 20.67 36.27 -73.07
CA ALA A 24 20.37 37.23 -74.13
C ALA A 24 20.25 38.67 -73.59
N ALA A 25 19.73 38.86 -72.38
CA ALA A 25 19.68 40.16 -71.70
C ALA A 25 21.07 40.65 -71.24
N GLY A 26 22.02 39.75 -70.97
CA GLY A 26 23.42 40.11 -70.70
C GLY A 26 24.10 40.83 -71.87
N LEU A 27 23.68 40.54 -73.10
CA LEU A 27 24.13 41.24 -74.31
C LEU A 27 23.47 42.63 -74.49
N ALA A 28 22.34 42.89 -73.82
CA ALA A 28 21.64 44.17 -73.90
C ALA A 28 22.16 45.22 -72.90
N GLN A 29 22.85 44.80 -71.82
CA GLN A 29 23.43 45.72 -70.82
C GLN A 29 24.95 45.91 -70.93
N ALA A 30 25.62 45.23 -71.85
CA ALA A 30 26.96 45.61 -72.29
C ALA A 30 26.85 46.73 -73.35
N ALA A 31 26.35 47.89 -72.93
CA ALA A 31 26.39 49.12 -73.72
C ALA A 31 27.85 49.64 -73.75
N GLY A 32 28.62 49.12 -74.70
CA GLY A 32 29.97 49.55 -75.06
C GLY A 32 30.27 48.98 -76.43
N GLY A 33 30.07 49.79 -77.47
CA GLY A 33 29.90 49.34 -78.84
C GLY A 33 31.12 48.70 -79.48
N GLU A 34 30.86 47.64 -80.24
CA GLU A 34 31.57 47.23 -81.46
C GLU A 34 30.60 46.33 -82.24
N HIS A 35 30.41 46.58 -83.54
CA HIS A 35 29.61 45.73 -84.43
C HIS A 35 30.34 44.39 -84.67
N LYS A 36 30.30 43.48 -83.69
CA LYS A 36 30.65 42.07 -83.93
C LYS A 36 29.60 41.47 -84.87
N SER A 37 30.05 40.76 -85.91
CA SER A 37 29.14 40.08 -86.84
C SER A 37 28.26 39.07 -86.07
N GLN A 38 27.01 38.84 -86.50
CA GLN A 38 26.09 37.91 -85.82
C GLN A 38 26.71 36.50 -85.59
N ALA A 39 27.67 36.10 -86.41
CA ALA A 39 28.40 34.84 -86.30
C ALA A 39 29.38 34.79 -85.10
N GLU A 40 30.02 35.90 -84.72
CA GLU A 40 30.95 35.94 -83.58
C GLU A 40 30.20 35.94 -82.23
N VAL A 41 29.08 36.66 -82.15
CA VAL A 41 28.20 36.66 -80.97
C VAL A 41 27.64 35.26 -80.72
N LEU A 42 27.23 34.54 -81.77
CA LEU A 42 26.76 33.15 -81.66
C LEU A 42 27.85 32.19 -81.19
N ARG A 43 29.11 32.39 -81.59
CA ARG A 43 30.24 31.53 -81.19
C ARG A 43 30.64 31.73 -79.73
N GLU A 44 30.78 32.98 -79.28
CA GLU A 44 31.12 33.29 -77.88
C GLU A 44 29.98 32.88 -76.94
N THR A 45 28.73 33.18 -77.31
CA THR A 45 27.54 32.82 -76.52
C THR A 45 27.30 31.31 -76.50
N GLY A 46 27.58 30.60 -77.60
CA GLY A 46 27.50 29.15 -77.66
C GLY A 46 28.47 28.46 -76.69
N TRP A 47 29.70 28.97 -76.55
CA TRP A 47 30.67 28.46 -75.59
C TRP A 47 30.26 28.73 -74.14
N GLN A 48 29.78 29.94 -73.84
CA GLN A 48 29.29 30.30 -72.49
C GLN A 48 28.03 29.50 -72.11
N ALA A 49 27.09 29.33 -73.04
CA ALA A 49 25.89 28.53 -72.85
C ALA A 49 26.23 27.06 -72.62
N PHE A 50 27.17 26.49 -73.38
CA PHE A 50 27.67 25.14 -73.17
C PHE A 50 28.26 24.96 -71.76
N ASN A 51 29.12 25.90 -71.32
CA ASN A 51 29.70 25.85 -69.98
C ASN A 51 28.63 25.91 -68.87
N LEU A 52 27.65 26.82 -68.98
CA LEU A 52 26.53 26.90 -68.03
C LEU A 52 25.71 25.60 -68.01
N VAL A 53 25.40 25.03 -69.18
CA VAL A 53 24.68 23.75 -69.28
C VAL A 53 25.44 22.62 -68.61
N VAL A 54 26.77 22.55 -68.80
CA VAL A 54 27.62 21.54 -68.14
C VAL A 54 27.60 21.69 -66.62
N ILE A 55 27.77 22.91 -66.09
CA ILE A 55 27.73 23.17 -64.64
C ILE A 55 26.34 22.83 -64.06
N VAL A 56 25.26 23.25 -64.72
CA VAL A 56 23.88 22.96 -64.28
C VAL A 56 23.60 21.46 -64.32
N ALA A 57 24.04 20.76 -65.37
CA ALA A 57 23.88 19.31 -65.49
C ALA A 57 24.63 18.57 -64.36
N LEU A 58 25.85 19.00 -64.05
CA LEU A 58 26.66 18.43 -62.98
C LEU A 58 26.05 18.70 -61.60
N LEU A 59 25.56 19.92 -61.35
CA LEU A 59 24.88 20.30 -60.11
C LEU A 59 23.58 19.55 -59.89
N ILE A 60 22.82 19.30 -60.96
CA ILE A 60 21.60 18.51 -60.89
C ILE A 60 21.92 17.03 -60.70
N HIS A 61 22.93 16.50 -61.37
CA HIS A 61 23.33 15.09 -61.22
C HIS A 61 23.81 14.80 -59.79
N PHE A 62 24.68 15.66 -59.25
CA PHE A 62 25.21 15.50 -57.89
C PHE A 62 24.25 15.96 -56.79
N GLY A 63 23.53 17.07 -56.98
CA GLY A 63 22.72 17.71 -55.93
C GLY A 63 21.34 17.10 -55.69
N ARG A 64 20.79 16.32 -56.64
CA ARG A 64 19.44 15.72 -56.50
C ARG A 64 19.30 14.77 -55.31
N LYS A 65 20.34 13.98 -55.02
CA LYS A 65 20.35 13.04 -53.89
C LYS A 65 20.43 13.76 -52.53
N PRO A 66 21.47 14.56 -52.23
CA PRO A 66 21.63 15.17 -50.91
C PRO A 66 20.47 16.12 -50.56
N VAL A 67 19.93 16.87 -51.53
CA VAL A 67 18.80 17.77 -51.28
C VAL A 67 17.52 16.98 -50.96
N ALA A 68 17.23 15.90 -51.70
CA ALA A 68 16.07 15.08 -51.44
C ALA A 68 16.16 14.35 -50.08
N ASP A 69 17.36 13.86 -49.75
CA ASP A 69 17.62 13.14 -48.50
C ASP A 69 17.53 14.08 -47.29
N TYR A 70 18.01 15.33 -47.41
CA TYR A 70 17.87 16.33 -46.35
C TYR A 70 16.39 16.61 -46.03
N PHE A 71 15.56 16.91 -47.04
CA PHE A 71 14.14 17.16 -46.80
C PHE A 71 13.38 15.90 -46.36
N ALA A 72 13.79 14.71 -46.82
CA ALA A 72 13.20 13.45 -46.36
C ALA A 72 13.52 13.20 -44.88
N SER A 73 14.78 13.35 -44.47
CA SER A 73 15.24 13.23 -43.09
C SER A 73 14.54 14.23 -42.17
N ARG A 74 14.39 15.49 -42.59
CA ARG A 74 13.66 16.50 -41.80
C ARG A 74 12.18 16.16 -41.64
N ARG A 75 11.51 15.72 -42.70
CA ARG A 75 10.11 15.25 -42.63
C ARG A 75 9.96 14.04 -41.71
N GLN A 76 10.87 13.06 -41.84
CA GLN A 76 10.87 11.87 -40.99
C GLN A 76 11.11 12.25 -39.52
N GLY A 77 12.06 13.14 -39.24
CA GLY A 77 12.32 13.63 -37.88
C GLY A 77 11.09 14.28 -37.24
N ILE A 78 10.38 15.14 -37.98
CA ILE A 78 9.13 15.78 -37.51
C ILE A 78 8.04 14.74 -37.29
N GLN A 79 7.87 13.79 -38.21
CA GLN A 79 6.89 12.72 -38.08
C GLN A 79 7.17 11.85 -36.85
N THR A 80 8.44 11.49 -36.62
CA THR A 80 8.86 10.71 -35.45
C THR A 80 8.65 11.50 -34.15
N GLN A 81 8.94 12.80 -34.14
CA GLN A 81 8.69 13.65 -32.96
C GLN A 81 7.19 13.75 -32.65
N LEU A 82 6.36 13.91 -33.68
CA LEU A 82 4.90 13.93 -33.53
C LEU A 82 4.36 12.58 -33.04
N SER A 83 4.85 11.47 -33.58
CA SER A 83 4.41 10.13 -33.12
C SER A 83 4.85 9.88 -31.69
N GLN A 84 6.10 10.22 -31.34
CA GLN A 84 6.58 10.09 -29.96
C GLN A 84 5.78 10.96 -28.99
N ALA A 85 5.46 12.20 -29.36
CA ALA A 85 4.63 13.08 -28.53
C ALA A 85 3.20 12.50 -28.34
N ALA A 86 2.60 11.97 -29.40
CA ALA A 86 1.30 11.31 -29.33
C ALA A 86 1.33 10.05 -28.46
N ASP A 87 2.37 9.22 -28.60
CA ASP A 87 2.56 8.01 -27.79
C ASP A 87 2.78 8.36 -26.32
N LEU A 88 3.54 9.42 -26.02
CA LEU A 88 3.75 9.90 -24.66
C LEU A 88 2.46 10.45 -24.04
N LEU A 89 1.65 11.18 -24.80
CA LEU A 89 0.35 11.67 -24.35
C LEU A 89 -0.58 10.49 -24.02
N ALA A 90 -0.69 9.52 -24.93
CA ALA A 90 -1.51 8.33 -24.73
C ALA A 90 -1.04 7.50 -23.51
N GLN A 91 0.27 7.36 -23.32
CA GLN A 91 0.81 6.71 -22.12
C GLN A 91 0.52 7.49 -20.84
N ALA A 92 0.61 8.83 -20.88
CA ALA A 92 0.29 9.67 -19.73
C ALA A 92 -1.19 9.59 -19.37
N GLU A 93 -2.09 9.63 -20.35
CA GLU A 93 -3.53 9.44 -20.17
C GLU A 93 -3.85 8.06 -19.60
N HIS A 94 -3.25 7.01 -20.16
CA HIS A 94 -3.41 5.65 -19.64
C HIS A 94 -2.97 5.55 -18.18
N ARG A 95 -1.77 6.02 -17.84
CA ARG A 95 -1.26 6.03 -16.46
C ARG A 95 -2.14 6.85 -15.53
N ASN A 96 -2.65 8.00 -15.98
CA ASN A 96 -3.55 8.83 -15.18
C ASN A 96 -4.86 8.08 -14.91
N SER A 97 -5.43 7.42 -15.93
CA SER A 97 -6.65 6.61 -15.76
C SER A 97 -6.44 5.43 -14.80
N GLU A 98 -5.28 4.75 -14.87
CA GLU A 98 -4.94 3.67 -13.94
C GLU A 98 -4.76 4.19 -12.51
N LEU A 99 -4.12 5.34 -12.33
CA LEU A 99 -3.96 5.97 -11.02
C LEU A 99 -5.31 6.39 -10.44
N GLN A 100 -6.19 6.99 -11.24
CA GLN A 100 -7.54 7.34 -10.81
C GLN A 100 -8.33 6.10 -10.38
N ARG A 101 -8.27 5.01 -11.15
CA ARG A 101 -8.89 3.74 -10.77
C ARG A 101 -8.34 3.22 -9.45
N LYS A 102 -7.01 3.18 -9.30
CA LYS A 102 -6.35 2.77 -8.06
C LYS A 102 -6.75 3.65 -6.86
N LEU A 103 -6.94 4.96 -7.05
CA LEU A 103 -7.39 5.85 -5.99
C LEU A 103 -8.83 5.55 -5.57
N VAL A 104 -9.72 5.27 -6.52
CA VAL A 104 -11.10 4.86 -6.24
C VAL A 104 -11.13 3.51 -5.52
N ASP A 105 -10.39 2.52 -6.02
CA ASP A 105 -10.30 1.20 -5.41
C ASP A 105 -9.72 1.30 -3.98
N LEU A 106 -8.67 2.09 -3.79
CA LEU A 106 -8.08 2.33 -2.46
C LEU A 106 -9.07 3.03 -1.52
N SER A 107 -9.86 3.98 -2.01
CA SER A 107 -10.88 4.64 -1.19
C SER A 107 -11.96 3.66 -0.71
N ALA A 108 -12.43 2.79 -1.60
CA ALA A 108 -13.39 1.73 -1.27
C ALA A 108 -12.79 0.70 -0.29
N GLU A 109 -11.52 0.32 -0.49
CA GLU A 109 -10.80 -0.58 0.42
C GLU A 109 -10.64 0.05 1.80
N LEU A 110 -10.25 1.32 1.89
CA LEU A 110 -10.14 2.04 3.15
C LEU A 110 -11.47 2.12 3.90
N ASP A 111 -12.58 2.37 3.20
CA ASP A 111 -13.90 2.38 3.82
C ASP A 111 -14.31 0.99 4.31
N SER A 112 -14.01 -0.06 3.55
CA SER A 112 -14.23 -1.45 3.98
C SER A 112 -13.40 -1.82 5.22
N ILE A 113 -12.15 -1.35 5.30
CA ILE A 113 -11.25 -1.57 6.43
C ILE A 113 -11.76 -0.81 7.65
N ARG A 114 -12.21 0.44 7.49
CA ARG A 114 -12.81 1.23 8.58
C ARG A 114 -14.05 0.56 9.12
N GLU A 115 -14.95 0.10 8.26
CA GLU A 115 -16.17 -0.58 8.68
C GLU A 115 -15.86 -1.91 9.39
N ALA A 116 -14.93 -2.71 8.85
CA ALA A 116 -14.49 -3.95 9.48
C ALA A 116 -13.80 -3.68 10.84
N SER A 117 -12.98 -2.64 10.94
CA SER A 117 -12.32 -2.22 12.18
C SER A 117 -13.33 -1.79 13.24
N ASN A 118 -14.34 -1.00 12.85
CA ASN A 118 -15.40 -0.56 13.76
C ASN A 118 -16.22 -1.75 14.27
N ARG A 119 -16.63 -2.68 13.38
CA ARG A 119 -17.33 -3.91 13.79
C ARG A 119 -16.51 -4.73 14.77
N ARG A 120 -15.22 -4.95 14.48
CA ARG A 120 -14.32 -5.67 15.39
C ARG A 120 -14.16 -4.96 16.73
N ALA A 121 -14.05 -3.64 16.73
CA ALA A 121 -13.95 -2.86 17.94
C ALA A 121 -15.22 -2.96 18.81
N GLU A 122 -16.40 -2.93 18.18
CA GLU A 122 -17.68 -3.12 18.87
C GLU A 122 -17.82 -4.54 19.45
N GLU A 123 -17.51 -5.56 18.65
CA GLU A 123 -17.52 -6.96 19.08
C GLU A 123 -16.55 -7.20 20.24
N GLU A 124 -15.34 -6.66 20.16
CA GLU A 124 -14.33 -6.78 21.21
C GLU A 124 -14.75 -6.01 22.47
N ALA A 125 -15.32 -4.81 22.32
CA ALA A 125 -15.84 -4.04 23.45
C ALA A 125 -16.97 -4.81 24.17
N LEU A 126 -17.88 -5.43 23.42
CA LEU A 126 -18.94 -6.27 23.99
C LEU A 126 -18.36 -7.51 24.69
N ARG A 127 -17.34 -8.15 24.10
CA ARG A 127 -16.64 -9.29 24.70
C ARG A 127 -15.97 -8.91 26.02
N ILE A 128 -15.21 -7.81 26.04
CA ILE A 128 -14.55 -7.29 27.24
C ILE A 128 -15.59 -6.95 28.32
N LEU A 129 -16.70 -6.31 27.93
CA LEU A 129 -17.76 -5.96 28.88
C LEU A 129 -18.42 -7.22 29.48
N ALA A 130 -18.67 -8.25 28.67
CA ALA A 130 -19.23 -9.51 29.12
C ALA A 130 -18.27 -10.25 30.07
N GLU A 131 -16.98 -10.30 29.73
CA GLU A 131 -15.94 -10.91 30.55
C GLU A 131 -15.74 -10.15 31.87
N ALA A 132 -15.75 -8.82 31.84
CA ALA A 132 -15.66 -7.98 33.03
C ALA A 132 -16.86 -8.22 33.97
N ARG A 133 -18.08 -8.34 33.43
CA ARG A 133 -19.28 -8.69 34.22
C ARG A 133 -19.17 -10.09 34.82
N ALA A 134 -18.78 -11.08 34.03
CA ALA A 134 -18.60 -12.45 34.50
C ALA A 134 -17.54 -12.54 35.62
N THR A 135 -16.45 -11.79 35.46
CA THR A 135 -15.38 -11.69 36.47
C THR A 135 -15.87 -11.00 37.73
N ALA A 136 -16.61 -9.89 37.62
CA ALA A 136 -17.21 -9.20 38.77
C ALA A 136 -18.18 -10.11 39.54
N ASP A 137 -19.01 -10.87 38.84
CA ASP A 137 -19.94 -11.82 39.47
C ASP A 137 -19.21 -13.02 40.10
N ARG A 138 -18.09 -13.45 39.51
CA ARG A 138 -17.22 -14.44 40.13
C ARG A 138 -16.60 -13.92 41.43
N ILE A 139 -16.01 -12.72 41.41
CA ILE A 139 -15.44 -12.08 42.59
C ILE A 139 -16.48 -11.93 43.71
N ARG A 140 -17.72 -11.52 43.37
CA ARG A 140 -18.80 -11.42 44.34
C ARG A 140 -19.16 -12.76 44.98
N ARG A 141 -19.26 -13.82 44.17
CA ARG A 141 -19.54 -15.18 44.68
C ARG A 141 -18.41 -15.70 45.55
N ASP A 142 -17.16 -15.50 45.13
CA ASP A 142 -15.99 -15.91 45.89
C ASP A 142 -15.90 -15.16 47.23
N ALA A 143 -16.21 -13.85 47.23
CA ALA A 143 -16.28 -13.04 48.44
C ALA A 143 -17.38 -13.50 49.39
N GLN A 144 -18.58 -13.80 48.88
CA GLN A 144 -19.67 -14.35 49.69
C GLN A 144 -19.29 -15.71 50.31
N ALA A 145 -18.71 -16.60 49.52
CA ALA A 145 -18.25 -17.90 50.00
C ALA A 145 -17.16 -17.76 51.08
N ALA A 146 -16.23 -16.81 50.91
CA ALA A 146 -15.19 -16.52 51.89
C ALA A 146 -15.79 -15.96 53.20
N VAL A 147 -16.74 -15.03 53.10
CA VAL A 147 -17.46 -14.50 54.27
C VAL A 147 -18.16 -15.62 55.03
N ASP A 148 -18.91 -16.48 54.34
CA ASP A 148 -19.60 -17.62 54.97
C ASP A 148 -18.62 -18.59 55.65
N GLN A 149 -17.46 -18.81 55.04
CA GLN A 149 -16.41 -19.64 55.61
C GLN A 149 -15.80 -19.02 56.87
N GLU A 150 -15.49 -17.72 56.86
CA GLU A 150 -15.00 -17.00 58.03
C GLU A 150 -16.04 -16.94 59.15
N LEU A 151 -17.31 -16.78 58.80
CA LEU A 151 -18.40 -16.75 59.77
C LEU A 151 -18.57 -18.11 60.47
N ARG A 152 -18.47 -19.22 59.72
CA ARG A 152 -18.42 -20.58 60.29
C ARG A 152 -17.19 -20.77 61.19
N ARG A 153 -16.02 -20.31 60.76
CA ARG A 153 -14.78 -20.37 61.56
C ARG A 153 -14.91 -19.59 62.87
N ALA A 154 -15.47 -18.38 62.82
CA ALA A 154 -15.71 -17.55 64.00
C ALA A 154 -16.71 -18.21 64.97
N GLN A 155 -17.81 -18.78 64.45
CA GLN A 155 -18.76 -19.52 65.28
C GLN A 155 -18.14 -20.74 65.96
N SER A 156 -17.31 -21.52 65.25
CA SER A 156 -16.60 -22.65 65.85
C SER A 156 -15.65 -22.20 66.96
N LYS A 157 -14.89 -21.12 66.75
CA LYS A 157 -14.01 -20.55 67.78
C LYS A 157 -14.78 -20.10 69.02
N LEU A 158 -15.90 -19.39 68.83
CA LEU A 158 -16.74 -18.95 69.95
C LEU A 158 -17.32 -20.14 70.75
N ARG A 159 -17.67 -21.25 70.07
CA ARG A 159 -18.13 -22.47 70.73
C ARG A 159 -17.03 -23.14 71.53
N GLU A 160 -15.81 -23.18 70.99
CA GLU A 160 -14.63 -23.70 71.68
C GLU A 160 -14.30 -22.87 72.93
N GLU A 161 -14.23 -21.53 72.80
CA GLU A 161 -14.01 -20.63 73.94
C GLU A 161 -15.11 -20.74 75.00
N ALA A 162 -16.37 -20.88 74.59
CA ALA A 162 -17.48 -21.08 75.53
C ALA A 162 -17.40 -22.44 76.25
N ALA A 163 -16.97 -23.50 75.56
CA ALA A 163 -16.75 -24.81 76.16
C ALA A 163 -15.60 -24.77 77.17
N ASP A 164 -14.50 -24.10 76.85
CA ASP A 164 -13.35 -23.92 77.75
C ASP A 164 -13.73 -23.13 79.01
N LEU A 165 -14.47 -22.01 78.87
CA LEU A 165 -15.00 -21.25 80.00
C LEU A 165 -15.94 -22.07 80.88
N ALA A 166 -16.81 -22.87 80.27
CA ALA A 166 -17.73 -23.75 81.00
C ALA A 166 -16.97 -24.84 81.78
N LEU A 167 -15.95 -25.46 81.17
CA LEU A 167 -15.07 -26.43 81.82
C LEU A 167 -14.28 -25.79 82.98
N GLU A 168 -13.78 -24.57 82.80
CA GLU A 168 -13.06 -23.83 83.85
C GLU A 168 -13.98 -23.50 85.04
N LEU A 169 -15.21 -23.05 84.77
CA LEU A 169 -16.24 -22.81 85.79
C LEU A 169 -16.64 -24.10 86.52
N ALA A 170 -16.86 -25.20 85.78
CA ALA A 170 -17.18 -26.50 86.36
C ALA A 170 -16.04 -27.02 87.24
N SER A 171 -14.79 -26.91 86.78
CA SER A 171 -13.58 -27.27 87.52
C SER A 171 -13.44 -26.45 88.81
N ARG A 172 -13.60 -25.13 88.74
CA ARG A 172 -13.62 -24.25 89.93
C ARG A 172 -14.74 -24.65 90.90
N LYS A 173 -15.94 -24.94 90.40
CA LYS A 173 -17.08 -25.33 91.25
C LYS A 173 -16.82 -26.66 91.94
N LEU A 174 -16.30 -27.67 91.22
CA LEU A 174 -15.87 -28.96 91.78
C LEU A 174 -14.79 -28.78 92.85
N GLN A 175 -13.74 -27.99 92.59
CA GLN A 175 -12.69 -27.72 93.58
C GLN A 175 -13.25 -27.05 94.85
N SER A 176 -14.22 -26.14 94.72
CA SER A 176 -14.83 -25.44 95.87
C SER A 176 -15.92 -26.21 96.60
N GLY A 177 -16.47 -27.29 96.00
CA GLY A 177 -17.67 -27.97 96.46
C GLY A 177 -17.48 -29.42 96.92
N VAL A 178 -16.29 -30.02 96.76
CA VAL A 178 -16.03 -31.40 97.20
C VAL A 178 -15.89 -31.45 98.72
N ASN A 179 -16.83 -32.15 99.35
CA ASN A 179 -16.81 -32.51 100.76
C ASN A 179 -16.34 -33.98 100.92
N ASP A 180 -15.90 -34.40 102.11
CA ASP A 180 -15.36 -35.74 102.34
C ASP A 180 -16.38 -36.86 102.01
N ALA A 181 -17.68 -36.61 102.22
CA ALA A 181 -18.76 -37.54 101.89
C ALA A 181 -18.93 -37.80 100.38
N ASP A 182 -18.66 -36.81 99.51
CA ASP A 182 -18.69 -37.00 98.06
C ASP A 182 -17.48 -37.81 97.59
N ARG A 183 -16.36 -37.69 98.31
CA ARG A 183 -15.11 -38.40 98.02
C ARG A 183 -15.27 -39.91 98.28
N ASP A 184 -15.91 -40.29 99.38
CA ASP A 184 -16.20 -41.70 99.71
C ASP A 184 -17.18 -42.33 98.70
N ARG A 185 -18.24 -41.60 98.32
CA ARG A 185 -19.21 -42.05 97.31
C ARG A 185 -18.59 -42.24 95.92
N LEU A 186 -17.67 -41.35 95.51
CA LEU A 186 -16.92 -41.48 94.26
C LEU A 186 -15.98 -42.69 94.27
N MET A 187 -15.38 -43.03 95.42
CA MET A 187 -14.54 -44.22 95.57
C MET A 187 -15.37 -45.50 95.47
N ASP A 188 -16.55 -45.54 96.09
CA ASP A 188 -17.46 -46.69 96.04
C ASP A 188 -18.01 -46.93 94.62
N GLU A 189 -18.34 -45.85 93.89
CA GLU A 189 -18.74 -45.93 92.47
C GLU A 189 -17.59 -46.34 91.55
N PHE A 190 -16.35 -45.90 91.81
CA PHE A 190 -15.17 -46.33 91.06
C PHE A 190 -14.88 -47.83 91.28
N ILE A 191 -14.94 -48.31 92.52
CA ILE A 191 -14.78 -49.74 92.84
C ILE A 191 -15.87 -50.56 92.15
N THR A 192 -17.12 -50.12 92.21
CA THR A 192 -18.26 -50.79 91.56
C THR A 192 -18.14 -50.83 90.03
N ARG A 193 -17.53 -49.81 89.41
CA ARG A 193 -17.36 -49.73 87.94
C ARG A 193 -16.10 -50.43 87.43
N VAL A 194 -15.10 -50.65 88.29
CA VAL A 194 -13.83 -51.34 87.97
C VAL A 194 -13.87 -52.83 88.36
N GLU A 195 -14.86 -53.28 89.13
CA GLU A 195 -15.17 -54.70 89.30
C GLU A 195 -15.94 -55.22 88.04
N PRO A 196 -15.41 -56.22 87.30
CA PRO A 196 -15.39 -56.18 85.84
C PRO A 196 -16.64 -56.74 85.15
N GLY A 197 -17.17 -55.95 84.20
CA GLY A 197 -17.86 -56.45 83.02
C GLY A 197 -16.86 -56.80 81.92
N SER A 198 -16.62 -58.10 81.75
CA SER A 198 -16.07 -58.79 80.58
C SER A 198 -15.65 -57.97 79.35
N VAL A 199 -14.36 -58.11 79.01
CA VAL A 199 -13.81 -57.96 77.66
C VAL A 199 -14.69 -58.69 76.64
N GLY A 200 -15.25 -57.96 75.67
CA GLY A 200 -16.07 -58.55 74.61
C GLY A 200 -16.27 -57.64 73.40
N GLY A 201 -15.37 -57.72 72.42
CA GLY A 201 -15.76 -57.81 71.02
C GLY A 201 -15.79 -56.56 70.12
N VAL A 202 -14.86 -56.57 69.16
CA VAL A 202 -15.02 -56.24 67.73
C VAL A 202 -15.02 -54.76 67.31
N VAL A 203 -13.86 -54.41 66.75
CA VAL A 203 -13.62 -53.39 65.73
C VAL A 203 -14.42 -53.70 64.45
N ARG A 204 -15.18 -52.73 63.96
CA ARG A 204 -15.42 -52.51 62.53
C ARG A 204 -15.55 -51.02 62.27
#